data_AF-A0A7W8EZP4-F1
#
_entry.id   AF-A0A7W8EZP4-F1
#
_cell.length_a   1.000
_cell.length_b   1.000
_cell.length_c   1.000
_cell.angle_alpha   90.00
_cell.angle_beta   90.00
_cell.angle_gamma   90.00
#
_symmetry.space_group_name_H-M   'P 1'
#
loop_
_entity.id
_entity.type
_entity.pdbx_description
1 polymer ?
#
loop_
_entity_poly.entity_id
_entity_poly.type
_entity_poly.pdbx_seq_one_letter_code
_entity_poly.pdbx_strand_id
1 'polypeptide(L)'
;MKHYPPEFKADAVALYRSRPGATIKSVAADLGVNTELLMISRRPCPPAPGPLEEYAARFDEVFATLTQRRGFRECLAGLLAPRDRNRTITCRAGAAPVDGAGSPAVQRLQFFISESTWDAGKANDRRLEMLRTHEATAPHPGGVLVTDDSGDRKGGTATAHVGRQWLGRLSKTDNGIVTVTTVWTDGRIYYPLHAQPHTPAHHF
;
A
#
# COMPACT_ATOMS: atom_id res chain seq x y z
N MET A 1 -25.78 -15.01 17.19
CA MET A 1 -25.77 -14.15 15.98
C MET A 1 -26.18 -15.01 14.79
N LYS A 2 -27.21 -14.64 14.01
CA LYS A 2 -27.63 -15.46 12.84
C LYS A 2 -26.52 -15.44 11.79
N HIS A 3 -26.10 -16.62 11.32
CA HIS A 3 -25.06 -16.76 10.30
C HIS A 3 -25.73 -16.72 8.93
N TYR A 4 -25.41 -15.70 8.12
CA TYR A 4 -25.95 -15.57 6.76
C TYR A 4 -24.85 -15.91 5.75
N PRO A 5 -25.17 -16.65 4.68
CA PRO A 5 -24.20 -17.04 3.67
C PRO A 5 -23.69 -15.81 2.87
N PRO A 6 -22.47 -15.87 2.30
CA PRO A 6 -21.89 -14.77 1.54
C PRO A 6 -22.73 -14.30 0.34
N GLU A 7 -23.42 -15.23 -0.32
CA GLU A 7 -24.33 -14.97 -1.45
C GLU A 7 -25.48 -14.03 -1.06
N PHE A 8 -26.11 -14.27 0.09
CA PHE A 8 -27.18 -13.43 0.61
C PHE A 8 -26.72 -11.99 0.88
N LYS A 9 -25.47 -11.82 1.34
CA LYS A 9 -24.88 -10.50 1.56
C LYS A 9 -24.60 -9.79 0.23
N ALA A 10 -24.18 -10.52 -0.80
CA ALA A 10 -23.93 -9.97 -2.13
C ALA A 10 -25.23 -9.51 -2.80
N ASP A 11 -26.29 -10.31 -2.72
CA ASP A 11 -27.60 -9.99 -3.29
C ASP A 11 -28.25 -8.78 -2.60
N ALA A 12 -28.14 -8.68 -1.28
CA ALA A 12 -28.60 -7.53 -0.53
C ALA A 12 -27.92 -6.22 -0.96
N VAL A 13 -26.62 -6.29 -1.25
CA VAL A 13 -25.83 -5.15 -1.76
C VAL A 13 -26.23 -4.79 -3.19
N ALA A 14 -26.45 -5.78 -4.05
CA ALA A 14 -26.92 -5.57 -5.42
C ALA A 14 -28.31 -4.90 -5.45
N LEU A 15 -29.22 -5.34 -4.58
CA LEU A 15 -30.56 -4.76 -4.44
C LEU A 15 -30.53 -3.31 -3.93
N TYR A 16 -29.63 -2.99 -2.98
CA TYR A 16 -29.44 -1.60 -2.53
C TYR A 16 -28.96 -0.70 -3.68
N ARG A 17 -28.04 -1.19 -4.52
CA ARG A 17 -27.45 -0.43 -5.63
C ARG A 17 -28.40 -0.23 -6.81
N SER A 18 -29.37 -1.12 -7.00
CA SER A 18 -30.34 -1.03 -8.11
C SER A 18 -31.47 -0.02 -7.86
N ARG A 19 -31.55 0.57 -6.65
CA ARG A 19 -32.63 1.49 -6.25
C ARG A 19 -32.08 2.89 -5.88
N PRO A 20 -31.96 3.81 -6.84
CA PRO A 20 -31.58 5.20 -6.55
C PRO A 20 -32.56 5.84 -5.56
N GLY A 21 -32.06 6.32 -4.42
CA GLY A 21 -32.87 6.97 -3.38
C GLY A 21 -33.33 6.05 -2.23
N ALA A 22 -33.07 4.75 -2.29
CA ALA A 22 -33.35 3.86 -1.16
C ALA A 22 -32.38 4.10 0.01
N THR A 23 -32.90 4.11 1.23
CA THR A 23 -32.08 4.23 2.45
C THR A 23 -31.66 2.84 2.94
N ILE A 24 -30.54 2.74 3.65
CA ILE A 24 -30.10 1.47 4.26
C ILE A 24 -31.19 0.89 5.17
N LYS A 25 -31.96 1.75 5.84
CA LYS A 25 -33.06 1.35 6.73
C LYS A 25 -34.25 0.75 5.97
N SER A 26 -34.61 1.30 4.81
CA SER A 26 -35.71 0.75 4.00
C SER A 26 -35.32 -0.59 3.36
N VAL A 27 -34.06 -0.74 2.91
CA VAL A 27 -33.60 -2.01 2.34
C VAL A 27 -33.43 -3.09 3.42
N ALA A 28 -32.98 -2.71 4.62
CA ALA A 28 -32.95 -3.63 5.77
C ALA A 28 -34.35 -4.14 6.14
N ALA A 29 -35.34 -3.25 6.13
CA ALA A 29 -36.73 -3.58 6.39
C ALA A 29 -37.31 -4.52 5.32
N ASP A 30 -37.10 -4.23 4.03
CA ASP A 30 -37.56 -5.07 2.91
C ASP A 30 -36.98 -6.49 2.96
N LEU A 31 -35.73 -6.62 3.39
CA LEU A 31 -35.02 -7.90 3.48
C LEU A 31 -35.23 -8.62 4.81
N GLY A 32 -35.88 -7.99 5.79
CA GLY A 32 -36.05 -8.55 7.13
C GLY A 32 -34.74 -8.75 7.89
N VAL A 33 -33.72 -7.94 7.59
CA VAL A 33 -32.37 -8.01 8.18
C VAL A 33 -32.08 -6.79 9.05
N ASN A 34 -31.18 -6.93 10.02
CA ASN A 34 -30.73 -5.79 10.82
C ASN A 34 -29.93 -4.80 9.94
N THR A 35 -30.15 -3.49 10.09
CA THR A 35 -29.38 -2.41 9.44
C THR A 35 -27.87 -2.54 9.62
N GLU A 36 -27.42 -3.10 10.75
CA GLU A 36 -26.01 -3.36 11.01
C GLU A 36 -25.41 -4.33 9.98
N LEU A 37 -26.15 -5.32 9.49
CA LEU A 37 -25.66 -6.27 8.46
C LEU A 37 -25.39 -5.59 7.12
N LEU A 38 -26.16 -4.57 6.76
CA LEU A 38 -25.94 -3.77 5.55
C LEU A 38 -24.79 -2.77 5.74
N MET A 39 -24.55 -2.31 6.97
CA MET A 39 -23.39 -1.46 7.32
C MET A 39 -22.06 -2.22 7.37
N ILE A 40 -22.09 -3.55 7.53
CA ILE A 40 -20.91 -4.43 7.51
C ILE A 40 -20.35 -4.60 6.09
N SER A 41 -21.10 -4.25 5.04
CA SER A 41 -20.61 -4.33 3.67
C SER A 41 -19.67 -3.17 3.35
N ARG A 42 -18.44 -3.51 2.93
CA ARG A 42 -17.41 -2.51 2.61
C ARG A 42 -17.86 -1.70 1.39
N ARG A 43 -17.85 -0.36 1.51
CA ARG A 43 -18.15 0.52 0.38
C ARG A 43 -17.27 0.17 -0.83
N PRO A 44 -17.78 0.17 -2.08
CA PRO A 44 -16.95 -0.13 -3.23
C PRO A 44 -15.82 0.90 -3.36
N CYS A 45 -14.61 0.42 -3.69
CA CYS A 45 -13.46 1.27 -3.98
C CYS A 45 -13.39 1.51 -5.49
N PRO A 46 -13.14 2.74 -5.98
CA PRO A 46 -12.77 2.95 -7.37
C PRO A 46 -11.58 2.05 -7.74
N PRO A 47 -11.64 1.32 -8.87
CA PRO A 47 -10.59 0.39 -9.24
C PRO A 47 -9.32 1.11 -9.71
N ALA A 48 -8.17 0.47 -9.54
CA ALA A 48 -6.92 0.87 -10.16
C ALA A 48 -6.98 0.66 -11.70
N PRO A 49 -6.13 1.36 -12.48
CA PRO A 49 -6.11 1.21 -13.93
C PRO A 49 -5.66 -0.18 -14.40
N GLY A 50 -6.43 -0.76 -15.34
CA GLY A 50 -6.05 -1.97 -16.06
C GLY A 50 -5.77 -3.18 -15.15
N PRO A 51 -4.73 -4.00 -15.45
CA PRO A 51 -4.44 -5.22 -14.69
C PRO A 51 -3.99 -4.95 -13.25
N LEU A 52 -3.71 -3.69 -12.89
CA LEU A 52 -3.28 -3.32 -11.54
C LEU A 52 -4.37 -3.56 -10.50
N GLU A 53 -5.66 -3.51 -10.87
CA GLU A 53 -6.75 -3.73 -9.91
C GLU A 53 -6.75 -5.15 -9.36
N GLU A 54 -6.48 -6.16 -10.20
CA GLU A 54 -6.43 -7.56 -9.76
C GLU A 54 -5.35 -7.79 -8.70
N TYR A 55 -4.23 -7.07 -8.79
CA TYR A 55 -3.19 -7.08 -7.78
C TYR A 55 -3.61 -6.28 -6.55
N ALA A 56 -4.10 -5.04 -6.74
CA ALA A 56 -4.41 -4.13 -5.65
C ALA A 56 -5.55 -4.64 -4.76
N ALA A 57 -6.57 -5.28 -5.34
CA ALA A 57 -7.70 -5.85 -4.63
C ALA A 57 -7.29 -6.94 -3.61
N ARG A 58 -6.16 -7.63 -3.84
CA ARG A 58 -5.64 -8.65 -2.90
C ARG A 58 -5.18 -8.06 -1.56
N PHE A 59 -4.99 -6.74 -1.49
CA PHE A 59 -4.63 -6.01 -0.26
C PHE A 59 -5.84 -5.38 0.44
N ASP A 60 -7.06 -5.54 -0.09
CA ASP A 60 -8.23 -4.86 0.46
C ASP A 60 -8.41 -5.16 1.96
N GLU A 61 -8.14 -6.38 2.41
CA GLU A 61 -8.24 -6.79 3.82
C GLU A 61 -7.21 -6.13 4.74
N VAL A 62 -6.08 -5.66 4.21
CA VAL A 62 -5.04 -4.95 4.97
C VAL A 62 -5.50 -3.55 5.38
N PHE A 63 -6.38 -2.93 4.60
CA PHE A 63 -6.78 -1.55 4.77
C PHE A 63 -8.15 -1.46 5.45
N ALA A 64 -8.26 -0.79 6.59
CA ALA A 64 -9.52 -0.69 7.32
C ALA A 64 -10.57 0.16 6.59
N THR A 65 -10.15 1.22 5.89
CA THR A 65 -11.07 2.23 5.34
C THR A 65 -11.11 2.26 3.81
N LEU A 66 -12.19 2.81 3.25
CA LEU A 66 -12.29 3.12 1.82
C LEU A 66 -11.15 4.06 1.37
N THR A 67 -10.83 5.08 2.17
CA THR A 67 -9.77 6.04 1.85
C THR A 67 -8.41 5.37 1.76
N GLN A 68 -8.10 4.41 2.63
CA GLN A 68 -6.87 3.63 2.57
C GLN A 68 -6.79 2.75 1.33
N ARG A 69 -7.86 2.00 1.03
CA ARG A 69 -7.91 1.16 -0.19
C ARG A 69 -7.78 1.96 -1.48
N ARG A 70 -8.39 3.15 -1.51
CA ARG A 70 -8.26 4.09 -2.62
C ARG A 70 -6.84 4.65 -2.70
N GLY A 71 -6.28 5.10 -1.58
CA GLY A 71 -4.93 5.64 -1.50
C GLY A 71 -3.87 4.63 -1.95
N PHE A 72 -4.03 3.35 -1.61
CA PHE A 72 -3.15 2.28 -2.07
C PHE A 72 -3.16 2.12 -3.59
N ARG A 73 -4.35 2.08 -4.20
CA ARG A 73 -4.52 2.02 -5.66
C ARG A 73 -3.91 3.24 -6.35
N GLU A 74 -4.18 4.44 -5.85
CA GLU A 74 -3.62 5.70 -6.35
C GLU A 74 -2.08 5.71 -6.22
N CYS A 75 -1.54 5.21 -5.11
CA CYS A 75 -0.10 5.11 -4.86
C CYS A 75 0.59 4.14 -5.82
N LEU A 76 0.05 2.91 -5.96
CA LEU A 76 0.59 1.92 -6.89
C LEU A 76 0.54 2.42 -8.34
N ALA A 77 -0.58 2.98 -8.76
CA ALA A 77 -0.74 3.53 -10.11
C ALA A 77 0.27 4.67 -10.35
N GLY A 78 0.46 5.56 -9.39
CA GLY A 78 1.42 6.65 -9.48
C GLY A 78 2.88 6.20 -9.52
N LEU A 79 3.24 5.13 -8.82
CA LEU A 79 4.59 4.54 -8.82
C LEU A 79 4.91 3.84 -10.14
N LEU A 80 3.93 3.13 -10.72
CA LEU A 80 4.10 2.32 -11.94
C LEU A 80 3.78 3.08 -13.23
N ALA A 81 3.27 4.31 -13.15
CA ALA A 81 2.99 5.12 -14.32
C ALA A 81 4.28 5.40 -15.12
N PRO A 82 4.24 5.33 -16.47
CA PRO A 82 5.38 5.60 -17.33
C PRO A 82 5.65 7.12 -17.39
N ARG A 83 6.28 7.66 -16.34
CA ARG A 83 6.58 9.08 -16.19
C ARG A 83 8.06 9.28 -15.95
N ASP A 84 8.62 10.33 -16.55
CA ASP A 84 10.05 10.70 -16.40
C ASP A 84 10.47 10.93 -14.94
N ARG A 85 9.51 11.31 -14.07
CA ARG A 85 9.71 11.50 -12.64
C ARG A 85 8.52 10.94 -11.87
N ASN A 86 8.73 9.92 -11.05
CA ASN A 86 7.72 9.36 -10.15
C ASN A 86 8.12 9.43 -8.65
N ARG A 87 9.20 10.15 -8.34
CA ARG A 87 9.73 10.24 -6.96
C ARG A 87 9.00 11.26 -6.10
N THR A 88 8.53 12.37 -6.69
CA THR A 88 7.80 13.41 -5.96
C THR A 88 6.32 13.05 -5.84
N ILE A 89 5.69 13.49 -4.76
CA ILE A 89 4.27 13.24 -4.49
C ILE A 89 3.36 13.82 -5.59
N THR A 90 3.70 15.00 -6.11
CA THR A 90 2.97 15.67 -7.20
C THR A 90 2.96 14.83 -8.46
N CYS A 91 4.13 14.33 -8.87
CA CYS A 91 4.24 13.52 -10.07
C CYS A 91 3.62 12.13 -9.90
N ARG A 92 3.60 11.54 -8.70
CA ARG A 92 2.84 10.30 -8.44
C ARG A 92 1.34 10.53 -8.61
N ALA A 93 0.82 11.65 -8.10
CA ALA A 93 -0.57 12.04 -8.26
C ALA A 93 -0.94 12.47 -9.71
N GLY A 94 0.04 12.57 -10.62
CA GLY A 94 -0.18 13.03 -11.99
C GLY A 94 -0.40 14.54 -12.12
N ALA A 95 0.03 15.30 -11.12
CA ALA A 95 -0.10 16.75 -11.09
C ALA A 95 1.22 17.43 -11.51
N ALA A 96 1.11 18.60 -12.15
CA ALA A 96 2.27 19.42 -12.47
C ALA A 96 3.03 19.80 -11.18
N PRO A 97 4.37 19.75 -11.16
CA PRO A 97 5.15 20.28 -10.05
C PRO A 97 4.80 21.75 -9.79
N VAL A 98 4.81 22.16 -8.52
CA VAL A 98 4.46 23.52 -8.06
C VAL A 98 2.98 23.85 -8.25
N ASP A 99 2.50 23.99 -9.48
CA ASP A 99 1.12 24.43 -9.77
C ASP A 99 0.07 23.43 -9.28
N GLY A 100 0.36 22.14 -9.40
CA GLY A 100 -0.54 21.05 -9.01
C GLY A 100 -0.41 20.62 -7.55
N ALA A 101 0.49 21.24 -6.76
CA ALA A 101 0.82 20.80 -5.41
C ALA A 101 -0.36 20.92 -4.43
N GLY A 102 -1.21 21.93 -4.62
CA GLY A 102 -2.43 22.13 -3.81
C GLY A 102 -3.63 21.29 -4.26
N SER A 103 -3.49 20.43 -5.27
CA SER A 103 -4.63 19.67 -5.76
C SER A 103 -5.13 18.65 -4.72
N PRO A 104 -6.44 18.38 -4.66
CA PRO A 104 -6.99 17.38 -3.74
C PRO A 104 -6.39 15.98 -3.93
N ALA A 105 -5.95 15.63 -5.15
CA ALA A 105 -5.28 14.36 -5.41
C ALA A 105 -3.91 14.26 -4.72
N VAL A 106 -3.11 15.32 -4.79
CA VAL A 106 -1.81 15.38 -4.13
C VAL A 106 -1.98 15.32 -2.61
N GLN A 107 -2.90 16.09 -2.05
CA GLN A 107 -3.15 16.10 -0.61
C GLN A 107 -3.61 14.73 -0.09
N ARG A 108 -4.52 14.05 -0.80
CA ARG A 108 -4.98 12.71 -0.43
C ARG A 108 -3.83 11.69 -0.46
N LEU A 109 -3.00 11.72 -1.50
CA LEU A 109 -1.89 10.79 -1.62
C LEU A 109 -0.81 11.07 -0.56
N GLN A 110 -0.54 12.34 -0.27
CA GLN A 110 0.34 12.73 0.84
C GLN A 110 -0.18 12.18 2.17
N PHE A 111 -1.46 12.43 2.49
CA PHE A 111 -2.10 11.92 3.70
C PHE A 111 -2.04 10.38 3.77
N PHE A 112 -2.29 9.69 2.65
CA PHE A 112 -2.20 8.24 2.60
C PHE A 112 -0.80 7.73 2.98
N ILE A 113 0.27 8.40 2.53
CA ILE A 113 1.64 7.94 2.76
C ILE A 113 2.15 8.33 4.15
N SER A 114 1.82 9.53 4.65
CA SER A 114 2.40 10.06 5.90
C SER A 114 1.53 9.90 7.14
N GLU A 115 0.21 10.09 7.02
CA GLU A 115 -0.69 10.22 8.18
C GLU A 115 -1.65 9.02 8.36
N SER A 116 -1.91 8.29 7.28
CA SER A 116 -2.88 7.19 7.32
C SER A 116 -2.34 6.01 8.12
N THR A 117 -3.12 5.54 9.08
CA THR A 117 -2.72 4.52 10.07
C THR A 117 -2.77 3.08 9.54
N TRP A 118 -2.36 2.84 8.29
CA TRP A 118 -2.24 1.47 7.76
C TRP A 118 -0.92 0.84 8.22
N ASP A 119 -0.94 -0.48 8.39
CA ASP A 119 0.18 -1.23 8.92
C ASP A 119 1.08 -1.72 7.79
N ALA A 120 2.29 -1.15 7.70
CA ALA A 120 3.27 -1.50 6.68
C ALA A 120 3.77 -2.95 6.81
N GLY A 121 3.82 -3.49 8.03
CA GLY A 121 4.14 -4.89 8.29
C GLY A 121 3.10 -5.80 7.66
N LYS A 122 1.81 -5.57 7.94
CA LYS A 122 0.71 -6.36 7.36
C LYS A 122 0.64 -6.26 5.83
N ALA A 123 0.90 -5.07 5.28
CA ALA A 123 1.00 -4.91 3.84
C ALA A 123 2.15 -5.74 3.26
N ASN A 124 3.30 -5.75 3.93
CA ASN A 124 4.44 -6.56 3.52
C ASN A 124 4.16 -8.06 3.65
N ASP A 125 3.56 -8.50 4.75
CA ASP A 125 3.22 -9.92 4.98
C ASP A 125 2.26 -10.42 3.91
N ARG A 126 1.24 -9.63 3.56
CA ARG A 126 0.31 -9.97 2.47
C ARG A 126 1.03 -10.09 1.13
N ARG A 127 1.99 -9.20 0.85
CA ARG A 127 2.84 -9.30 -0.35
C ARG A 127 3.68 -10.58 -0.35
N LEU A 128 4.30 -10.93 0.79
CA LEU A 128 5.13 -12.12 0.92
C LEU A 128 4.32 -13.42 0.81
N GLU A 129 3.10 -13.46 1.35
CA GLU A 129 2.18 -14.58 1.16
C GLU A 129 1.94 -14.85 -0.32
N MET A 130 1.62 -13.80 -1.09
CA MET A 130 1.39 -13.91 -2.53
C MET A 130 2.64 -14.41 -3.29
N LEU A 131 3.83 -13.92 -2.91
CA LEU A 131 5.09 -14.33 -3.52
C LEU A 131 5.42 -15.80 -3.22
N ARG A 132 5.12 -16.27 -2.01
CA ARG A 132 5.35 -17.67 -1.61
C ARG A 132 4.47 -18.66 -2.37
N THR A 133 3.26 -18.27 -2.75
CA THR A 133 2.31 -19.15 -3.44
C THR A 133 2.40 -19.11 -4.95
N HIS A 134 3.06 -18.10 -5.53
CA HIS A 134 3.14 -17.95 -6.98
C HIS A 134 4.33 -18.75 -7.54
N GLU A 135 4.09 -19.58 -8.55
CA GLU A 135 5.07 -20.53 -9.11
C GLU A 135 6.42 -19.87 -9.43
N ALA A 136 6.40 -18.71 -10.11
CA ALA A 136 7.62 -18.02 -10.51
C ALA A 136 8.43 -17.43 -9.34
N THR A 137 7.85 -17.26 -8.15
CA THR A 137 8.50 -16.58 -7.01
C THR A 137 8.55 -17.42 -5.74
N ALA A 138 7.95 -18.62 -5.73
CA ALA A 138 7.92 -19.51 -4.59
C ALA A 138 9.35 -19.88 -4.17
N PRO A 139 9.70 -19.79 -2.88
CA PRO A 139 11.04 -20.12 -2.41
C PRO A 139 11.32 -21.62 -2.59
N HIS A 140 12.56 -21.95 -2.96
CA HIS A 140 13.02 -23.33 -3.15
C HIS A 140 14.50 -23.47 -2.71
N PRO A 141 15.02 -24.70 -2.53
CA PRO A 141 16.37 -24.92 -2.01
C PRO A 141 17.52 -24.36 -2.84
N GLY A 142 17.26 -23.98 -4.10
CA GLY A 142 18.24 -23.34 -4.99
C GLY A 142 18.32 -21.82 -4.84
N GLY A 143 17.42 -21.21 -4.07
CA GLY A 143 17.43 -19.79 -3.78
C GLY A 143 18.29 -19.45 -2.55
N VAL A 144 18.78 -18.22 -2.50
CA VAL A 144 19.58 -17.68 -1.38
C VAL A 144 18.95 -16.42 -0.82
N LEU A 145 19.23 -16.16 0.45
CA LEU A 145 18.90 -14.91 1.12
C LEU A 145 20.15 -14.02 1.15
N VAL A 146 20.02 -12.82 0.61
CA VAL A 146 21.07 -11.81 0.61
C VAL A 146 20.69 -10.73 1.61
N THR A 147 21.61 -10.41 2.52
CA THR A 147 21.49 -9.24 3.40
C THR A 147 22.52 -8.22 2.98
N ASP A 148 22.06 -7.03 2.64
CA ASP A 148 22.89 -5.92 2.19
C ASP A 148 22.31 -4.60 2.70
N ASP A 149 23.18 -3.63 2.98
CA ASP A 149 22.80 -2.29 3.39
C ASP A 149 22.95 -1.28 2.24
N SER A 150 22.00 -0.36 2.15
CA SER A 150 22.03 0.70 1.14
C SER A 150 21.87 2.07 1.77
N GLY A 151 22.86 2.93 1.54
CA GLY A 151 22.87 4.32 1.98
C GLY A 151 22.26 5.28 0.95
N ASP A 152 21.43 6.21 1.44
CA ASP A 152 20.91 7.34 0.66
C ASP A 152 21.29 8.66 1.35
N ARG A 153 22.05 9.50 0.63
CA ARG A 153 22.54 10.78 1.16
C ARG A 153 21.38 11.73 1.40
N LYS A 154 21.41 12.46 2.52
CA LYS A 154 20.40 13.46 2.88
C LYS A 154 21.06 14.81 3.14
N GLY A 155 20.42 15.87 2.64
CA GLY A 155 20.89 17.24 2.80
C GLY A 155 20.46 17.93 4.11
N GLY A 156 19.61 17.29 4.93
CA GLY A 156 19.07 17.89 6.16
C GLY A 156 18.80 16.85 7.25
N THR A 157 18.10 17.27 8.31
CA THR A 157 17.87 16.48 9.54
C THR A 157 16.43 16.03 9.75
N ALA A 158 15.49 16.43 8.88
CA ALA A 158 14.06 16.18 9.07
C ALA A 158 13.62 14.74 8.73
N THR A 159 14.46 13.94 8.05
CA THR A 159 14.13 12.56 7.72
C THR A 159 14.40 11.66 8.93
N ALA A 160 13.44 10.80 9.31
CA ALA A 160 13.67 9.81 10.35
C ALA A 160 14.92 8.96 10.06
N HIS A 161 15.66 8.60 11.10
CA HIS A 161 16.89 7.80 11.02
C HIS A 161 18.07 8.48 10.30
N VAL A 162 17.96 9.75 9.94
CA VAL A 162 19.07 10.48 9.31
C VAL A 162 20.18 10.76 10.30
N GLY A 163 21.42 10.67 9.85
CA GLY A 163 22.59 11.05 10.62
C GLY A 163 23.88 10.77 9.88
N ARG A 164 25.02 11.03 10.55
CA ARG A 164 26.34 10.67 10.05
C ARG A 164 26.50 9.15 10.08
N GLN A 165 26.49 8.52 8.91
CA GLN A 165 26.56 7.07 8.73
C GLN A 165 27.52 6.73 7.60
N TRP A 166 28.08 5.52 7.58
CA TRP A 166 28.85 5.03 6.43
C TRP A 166 27.89 4.79 5.26
N LEU A 167 28.10 5.49 4.14
CA LEU A 167 27.27 5.35 2.95
C LEU A 167 28.06 4.54 1.92
N GLY A 168 27.81 3.22 1.85
CA GLY A 168 28.57 2.29 1.01
C GLY A 168 28.75 2.75 -0.44
N ARG A 169 27.68 3.27 -1.08
CA ARG A 169 27.70 3.81 -2.45
C ARG A 169 28.62 5.01 -2.65
N LEU A 170 28.88 5.79 -1.60
CA LEU A 170 29.78 6.95 -1.64
C LEU A 170 31.16 6.63 -1.05
N SER A 171 31.35 5.42 -0.52
CA SER A 171 32.57 4.96 0.13
C SER A 171 33.11 5.95 1.18
N LYS A 172 32.20 6.58 1.94
CA LYS A 172 32.53 7.55 2.98
C LYS A 172 31.44 7.66 4.04
N THR A 173 31.81 8.20 5.20
CA THR A 173 30.84 8.66 6.20
C THR A 173 30.29 10.03 5.83
N ASP A 174 28.99 10.14 5.64
CA ASP A 174 28.29 11.41 5.32
C ASP A 174 26.90 11.41 5.97
N ASN A 175 26.17 12.52 5.86
CA ASN A 175 24.80 12.60 6.34
C ASN A 175 23.86 11.83 5.40
N GLY A 176 23.12 10.86 5.95
CA GLY A 176 22.22 10.03 5.17
C GLY A 176 21.38 9.09 6.02
N ILE A 177 20.59 8.27 5.34
CA ILE A 177 19.91 7.11 5.91
C ILE A 177 20.58 5.85 5.38
N VAL A 178 20.73 4.82 6.21
CA VAL A 178 21.15 3.49 5.79
C VAL A 178 20.00 2.53 6.05
N THR A 179 19.61 1.76 5.05
CA THR A 179 18.57 0.74 5.16
C THR A 179 19.18 -0.63 4.94
N VAL A 180 19.05 -1.51 5.91
CA VAL A 180 19.40 -2.93 5.76
C VAL A 180 18.24 -3.63 5.09
N THR A 181 18.53 -4.36 4.02
CA THR A 181 17.53 -5.12 3.26
C THR A 181 17.87 -6.59 3.28
N THR A 182 16.84 -7.43 3.38
CA THR A 182 16.94 -8.86 3.09
C THR A 182 16.20 -9.13 1.80
N VAL A 183 16.87 -9.79 0.85
CA VAL A 183 16.38 -10.08 -0.50
C VAL A 183 16.47 -11.58 -0.73
N TRP A 184 15.44 -12.17 -1.35
CA TRP A 184 15.53 -13.53 -1.87
C TRP A 184 15.89 -13.50 -3.36
N THR A 185 16.74 -14.42 -3.81
CA THR A 185 17.11 -14.58 -5.23
C THR A 185 17.48 -16.03 -5.56
N ASP A 186 17.16 -16.48 -6.76
CA ASP A 186 17.61 -17.75 -7.36
C ASP A 186 18.57 -17.54 -8.54
N GLY A 187 19.02 -16.30 -8.74
CA GLY A 187 19.84 -15.87 -9.89
C GLY A 187 19.03 -15.52 -11.15
N ARG A 188 17.75 -15.91 -11.24
CA ARG A 188 16.84 -15.54 -12.33
C ARG A 188 15.96 -14.36 -11.96
N ILE A 189 15.44 -14.37 -10.73
CA ILE A 189 14.61 -13.31 -10.17
C ILE A 189 15.13 -12.91 -8.79
N TYR A 190 14.80 -11.69 -8.38
CA TYR A 190 15.04 -11.24 -7.02
C TYR A 190 13.87 -10.40 -6.52
N TYR A 191 13.58 -10.47 -5.23
CA TYR A 191 12.58 -9.61 -4.61
C TYR A 191 12.91 -9.30 -3.15
N PRO A 192 12.64 -8.06 -2.68
CA PRO A 192 12.89 -7.69 -1.29
C PRO A 192 11.92 -8.41 -0.37
N LEU A 193 12.41 -8.87 0.79
CA LEU A 193 11.62 -9.46 1.86
C LEU A 193 11.27 -8.41 2.91
N HIS A 194 12.31 -7.81 3.50
CA HIS A 194 12.21 -6.81 4.55
C HIS A 194 13.23 -5.69 4.28
N ALA A 195 12.91 -4.50 4.77
CA ALA A 195 13.78 -3.34 4.75
C ALA A 195 13.64 -2.62 6.07
N GLN A 196 14.75 -2.43 6.78
CA GLN A 196 14.77 -1.77 8.08
C GLN A 196 15.81 -0.65 8.08
N PRO A 197 15.42 0.59 8.41
CA PRO A 197 16.39 1.66 8.56
C PRO A 197 17.25 1.43 9.80
N HIS A 198 18.56 1.65 9.66
CA HIS A 198 19.47 1.74 10.79
C HIS A 198 19.24 3.07 11.51
N THR A 199 19.08 3.04 12.83
CA THR A 199 18.94 4.23 13.66
C THR A 199 20.27 4.55 14.33
N PRO A 200 20.92 5.68 14.02
CA PRO A 200 22.17 6.05 14.67
C PRO A 200 22.00 6.23 16.19
N ALA A 201 23.04 5.89 16.96
CA ALA A 201 22.98 5.89 18.43
C ALA A 201 22.57 7.23 19.07
N HIS A 202 22.87 8.37 18.43
CA HIS A 202 22.50 9.71 18.94
C HIS A 202 21.00 10.03 18.85
N HIS A 203 20.18 9.12 18.31
CA HIS A 203 18.71 9.20 18.37
C HIS A 203 18.12 8.57 19.65
N PHE A 204 18.95 7.94 20.50
CA PHE A 204 18.56 7.35 21.79
C PHE A 204 19.15 8.10 22.97
#